data_AF-A0A443S8S1-F1
#
_entry.id   AF-A0A443S8S1-F1
#
_cell.length_a   1.000
_cell.length_b   1.000
_cell.length_c   1.000
_cell.angle_alpha   90.00
_cell.angle_beta   90.00
_cell.angle_gamma   90.00
#
_symmetry.space_group_name_H-M   'P 1'
#
loop_
_entity.id
_entity.type
_entity.pdbx_description
1 polymer ?
#
loop_
_entity_poly.entity_id
_entity_poly.type
_entity_poly.pdbx_seq_one_letter_code
_entity_poly.pdbx_strand_id
1 'polypeptide(L)'
;MNASMTFIHSDEENNFLKSITKPGKAYWIGLQQLAFGMATFSWMDGSEYNFTKWKPGQPDVKYSCLGVVIQDGSWWDEDCNRKLLTLCQIDLDSDYVPEEVSPSIKFVDRLKVEQLKILLKISILNKNVANNDLKIGAVESKISSLSKNVNELEAKVGKQLIRNSEEQKTYVNSLMESLRKNISLNIYSLKEDNNEMSSSLTRNSSDKESMKTYLHVLTFLLAFFVLGVAVAVIFLYTSNHKSYAMASFVNRNNHVRLMEETEDTTDRSFIP
;
A
#
# COMPACT_ATOMS: atom_id res chain seq x y z
N MET A 1 -49.49 18.64 50.75
CA MET A 1 -49.18 17.25 51.16
C MET A 1 -47.76 17.26 51.70
N ASN A 2 -47.53 16.80 52.93
CA ASN A 2 -46.20 16.67 53.53
C ASN A 2 -45.58 15.33 53.06
N ALA A 3 -45.31 15.22 51.76
CA ALA A 3 -44.88 13.97 51.13
C ALA A 3 -43.67 14.23 50.21
N SER A 4 -42.71 13.33 50.23
CA SER A 4 -41.53 13.31 49.36
C SER A 4 -41.62 12.15 48.37
N MET A 5 -40.79 12.15 47.32
CA MET A 5 -40.68 10.96 46.46
C MET A 5 -40.11 9.78 47.27
N THR A 6 -40.46 8.56 46.88
CA THR A 6 -40.04 7.37 47.63
C THR A 6 -38.54 7.08 47.50
N PHE A 7 -37.88 6.86 48.62
CA PHE A 7 -36.49 6.42 48.73
C PHE A 7 -36.46 4.96 49.19
N ILE A 8 -35.51 4.15 48.70
CA ILE A 8 -35.49 2.70 48.94
C ILE A 8 -34.12 2.29 49.48
N HIS A 9 -34.08 1.76 50.70
CA HIS A 9 -32.86 1.40 51.43
C HIS A 9 -32.75 -0.09 51.73
N SER A 10 -33.78 -0.88 51.42
CA SER A 10 -33.84 -2.28 51.78
C SER A 10 -34.63 -3.14 50.78
N ASP A 11 -34.39 -4.45 50.84
CA ASP A 11 -35.14 -5.44 50.09
C ASP A 11 -36.61 -5.47 50.52
N GLU A 12 -36.85 -5.29 51.82
CA GLU A 12 -38.16 -5.22 52.44
C GLU A 12 -38.99 -4.05 51.88
N GLU A 13 -38.41 -2.85 51.81
CA GLU A 13 -39.05 -1.67 51.21
C GLU A 13 -39.34 -1.89 49.72
N ASN A 14 -38.36 -2.40 48.96
CA ASN A 14 -38.55 -2.64 47.54
C ASN A 14 -39.68 -3.65 47.26
N ASN A 15 -39.74 -4.72 48.07
CA ASN A 15 -40.79 -5.73 47.99
C ASN A 15 -42.16 -5.19 48.45
N PHE A 16 -42.17 -4.31 49.45
CA PHE A 16 -43.39 -3.61 49.87
C PHE A 16 -43.93 -2.75 48.72
N LEU A 17 -43.09 -1.95 48.06
CA LEU A 17 -43.49 -1.14 46.89
C LEU A 17 -44.03 -2.01 45.75
N LYS A 18 -43.40 -3.17 45.50
CA LYS A 18 -43.91 -4.15 44.54
C LYS A 18 -45.30 -4.66 44.89
N SER A 19 -45.62 -4.84 46.18
CA SER A 19 -46.91 -5.36 46.63
C SER A 19 -48.06 -4.34 46.53
N ILE A 20 -47.75 -3.04 46.62
CA ILE A 20 -48.76 -1.96 46.55
C ILE A 20 -48.91 -1.35 45.14
N THR A 21 -47.96 -1.62 44.24
CA THR A 21 -48.00 -1.12 42.85
C THR A 21 -48.76 -2.06 41.93
N LYS A 22 -49.28 -1.52 40.82
CA LYS A 22 -49.98 -2.33 39.83
C LYS A 22 -48.97 -3.14 39.01
N PRO A 23 -49.14 -4.46 38.87
CA PRO A 23 -48.24 -5.29 38.06
C PRO A 23 -48.06 -4.74 36.66
N GLY A 24 -46.80 -4.70 36.18
CA GLY A 24 -46.47 -4.20 34.86
C GLY A 24 -46.61 -2.69 34.67
N LYS A 25 -46.86 -1.90 35.72
CA LYS A 25 -46.81 -0.43 35.66
C LYS A 25 -45.49 0.10 36.23
N ALA A 26 -44.97 1.14 35.58
CA ALA A 26 -43.76 1.83 35.99
C ALA A 26 -44.09 3.10 36.78
N TYR A 27 -43.26 3.41 37.76
CA TYR A 27 -43.43 4.57 38.64
C TYR A 27 -42.11 5.28 38.88
N TRP A 28 -42.14 6.62 38.94
CA TRP A 28 -41.00 7.42 39.36
C TRP A 28 -40.69 7.21 40.84
N ILE A 29 -39.40 7.09 41.15
CA ILE A 29 -38.87 7.02 42.52
C ILE A 29 -37.88 8.17 42.77
N GLY A 30 -37.51 8.35 44.03
CA GLY A 30 -36.65 9.44 44.49
C GLY A 30 -35.16 9.32 44.11
N LEU A 31 -34.78 8.31 43.32
CA LEU A 31 -33.40 8.11 42.87
C LEU A 31 -33.16 8.94 41.62
N GLN A 32 -32.02 9.62 41.56
CA GLN A 32 -31.61 10.36 40.37
C GLN A 32 -30.15 10.12 40.01
N GLN A 33 -29.86 10.20 38.73
CA GLN A 33 -28.50 10.27 38.21
C GLN A 33 -27.84 11.60 38.62
N LEU A 34 -26.53 11.62 38.86
CA LEU A 34 -25.82 12.83 39.26
C LEU A 34 -25.39 13.72 38.08
N ALA A 35 -25.13 13.11 36.93
CA ALA A 35 -24.72 13.80 35.72
C ALA A 35 -25.07 12.96 34.49
N PHE A 36 -25.47 13.61 33.40
CA PHE A 36 -25.79 12.93 32.13
C PHE A 36 -24.65 12.04 31.65
N GLY A 37 -24.99 10.82 31.24
CA GLY A 37 -24.03 9.83 30.75
C GLY A 37 -23.11 9.21 31.81
N MET A 38 -23.30 9.48 33.10
CA MET A 38 -22.55 8.83 34.18
C MET A 38 -23.42 7.86 34.97
N ALA A 39 -22.98 6.61 35.14
CA ALA A 39 -23.66 5.62 35.99
C ALA A 39 -23.43 5.89 37.50
N THR A 40 -23.71 7.11 37.95
CA THR A 40 -23.58 7.58 39.33
C THR A 40 -24.91 8.17 39.80
N PHE A 41 -25.37 7.78 40.99
CA PHE A 41 -26.73 8.07 41.46
C PHE A 41 -26.75 8.52 42.92
N SER A 42 -27.81 9.25 43.29
CA SER A 42 -28.11 9.62 44.67
C SER A 42 -29.62 9.72 44.90
N TRP A 43 -30.03 9.49 46.14
CA TRP A 43 -31.38 9.77 46.60
C TRP A 43 -31.56 11.27 46.84
N MET A 44 -32.72 11.81 46.46
CA MET A 44 -33.00 13.25 46.57
C MET A 44 -33.09 13.78 48.01
N ASP A 45 -33.28 12.92 49.01
CA ASP A 45 -33.23 13.26 50.43
C ASP A 45 -31.80 13.27 51.03
N GLY A 46 -30.79 12.88 50.23
CA GLY A 46 -29.41 12.77 50.68
C GLY A 46 -29.11 11.55 51.55
N SER A 47 -30.04 10.61 51.68
CA SER A 47 -29.80 9.29 52.29
C SER A 47 -28.74 8.50 51.52
N GLU A 48 -28.22 7.44 52.13
CA GLU A 48 -27.13 6.67 51.54
C GLU A 48 -27.60 5.83 50.35
N TYR A 49 -26.86 5.94 49.24
CA TYR A 49 -27.04 5.10 48.06
C TYR A 49 -26.17 3.83 48.18
N ASN A 50 -26.63 2.88 48.99
CA ASN A 50 -25.96 1.60 49.27
C ASN A 50 -26.80 0.36 48.89
N PHE A 51 -28.05 0.57 48.45
CA PHE A 51 -28.98 -0.47 48.03
C PHE A 51 -29.43 -0.24 46.59
N THR A 52 -29.48 -1.31 45.79
CA THR A 52 -29.90 -1.24 44.38
C THR A 52 -30.67 -2.47 43.93
N LYS A 53 -31.63 -2.27 43.02
CA LYS A 53 -32.37 -3.35 42.34
C LYS A 53 -32.50 -3.09 40.84
N TRP A 54 -31.38 -2.76 40.20
CA TRP A 54 -31.33 -2.53 38.76
C TRP A 54 -31.81 -3.76 37.97
N LYS A 55 -32.59 -3.50 36.93
CA LYS A 55 -32.93 -4.50 35.92
C LYS A 55 -31.65 -4.98 35.21
N PRO A 56 -31.57 -6.23 34.73
CA PRO A 56 -30.43 -6.67 33.94
C PRO A 56 -30.14 -5.72 32.76
N GLY A 57 -28.89 -5.29 32.64
CA GLY A 57 -28.44 -4.34 31.61
C GLY A 57 -28.73 -2.86 31.91
N GLN A 58 -29.18 -2.54 33.13
CA GLN A 58 -29.45 -1.18 33.58
C GLN A 58 -28.51 -0.80 34.75
N PRO A 59 -28.27 0.50 34.98
CA PRO A 59 -28.68 1.63 34.15
C PRO A 59 -27.90 1.70 32.84
N ASP A 60 -28.52 2.17 31.76
CA ASP A 60 -27.87 2.33 30.45
C ASP A 60 -27.50 3.78 30.11
N VAL A 61 -27.96 4.74 30.92
CA VAL A 61 -27.55 6.15 30.95
C VAL A 61 -27.65 6.88 29.61
N LYS A 62 -28.65 6.53 28.80
CA LYS A 62 -28.84 7.06 27.44
C LYS A 62 -29.63 8.36 27.37
N TYR A 63 -30.37 8.68 28.43
CA TYR A 63 -31.31 9.81 28.41
C TYR A 63 -30.62 11.11 28.84
N SER A 64 -31.10 12.23 28.30
CA SER A 64 -30.64 13.59 28.67
C SER A 64 -31.32 14.10 29.95
N CYS A 65 -31.72 13.19 30.82
CA CYS A 65 -32.42 13.48 32.07
C CYS A 65 -31.92 12.49 33.15
N LEU A 66 -32.29 12.74 34.41
CA LEU A 66 -31.71 12.04 35.56
C LEU A 66 -32.67 11.04 36.24
N GLY A 67 -33.86 10.82 35.68
CA GLY A 67 -34.95 10.10 36.35
C GLY A 67 -34.77 8.58 36.38
N VAL A 68 -35.19 7.96 37.48
CA VAL A 68 -35.23 6.51 37.65
C VAL A 68 -36.65 6.05 37.99
N VAL A 69 -37.03 4.91 37.43
CA VAL A 69 -38.33 4.29 37.66
C VAL A 69 -38.20 2.88 38.24
N ILE A 70 -39.27 2.42 38.87
CA ILE A 70 -39.46 1.05 39.34
C ILE A 70 -40.67 0.40 38.63
N GLN A 71 -40.55 -0.87 38.26
CA GLN A 71 -41.65 -1.75 37.83
C GLN A 71 -41.38 -3.15 38.35
N ASP A 72 -42.38 -3.74 38.99
CA ASP A 72 -42.33 -5.11 39.51
C ASP A 72 -41.11 -5.42 40.40
N GLY A 73 -40.57 -4.39 41.07
CA GLY A 73 -39.41 -4.48 41.96
C GLY A 73 -38.04 -4.29 41.30
N SER A 74 -37.97 -3.98 40.01
CA SER A 74 -36.73 -3.72 39.27
C SER A 74 -36.67 -2.29 38.75
N TRP A 75 -35.46 -1.71 38.72
CA TRP A 75 -35.22 -0.30 38.41
C TRP A 75 -34.53 -0.09 37.07
N TRP A 76 -34.76 1.05 36.42
CA TRP A 76 -33.99 1.53 35.26
C TRP A 76 -34.06 3.06 35.15
N ASP A 77 -33.07 3.66 34.49
CA ASP A 77 -33.14 5.06 34.11
C ASP A 77 -34.10 5.24 32.91
N GLU A 78 -34.91 6.27 32.92
CA GLU A 78 -35.97 6.47 31.93
C GLU A 78 -36.05 7.93 31.49
N ASP A 79 -36.53 8.16 30.26
CA ASP A 79 -36.77 9.51 29.76
C ASP A 79 -37.80 10.23 30.64
N CYS A 80 -37.39 11.35 31.23
CA CYS A 80 -38.20 12.15 32.15
C CYS A 80 -39.41 12.78 31.47
N ASN A 81 -39.46 12.78 30.13
CA ASN A 81 -40.65 13.19 29.37
C ASN A 81 -41.76 12.12 29.40
N ARG A 82 -41.49 10.91 29.91
CA ARG A 82 -42.49 9.87 30.10
C ARG A 82 -43.51 10.29 31.16
N LYS A 83 -44.78 10.20 30.79
CA LYS A 83 -45.92 10.44 31.69
C LYS A 83 -46.18 9.18 32.54
N LEU A 84 -45.47 9.06 33.65
CA LEU A 84 -45.63 7.99 34.64
C LEU A 84 -46.14 8.56 35.97
N LEU A 85 -46.70 7.68 36.80
CA LEU A 85 -47.09 8.03 38.16
C LEU A 85 -45.84 8.08 39.04
N THR A 86 -45.89 8.86 40.11
CA THR A 86 -44.80 8.98 41.09
C THR A 86 -45.20 8.28 42.38
N LEU A 87 -44.27 7.52 42.97
CA LEU A 87 -44.44 7.01 44.34
C LEU A 87 -43.98 8.08 45.32
N CYS A 88 -44.82 8.34 46.32
CA CYS A 88 -44.53 9.28 47.39
C CYS A 88 -44.51 8.55 48.74
N GLN A 89 -43.69 9.04 49.66
CA GLN A 89 -43.66 8.62 51.06
C GLN A 89 -43.97 9.80 51.98
N ILE A 90 -44.42 9.49 53.19
CA ILE A 90 -44.69 10.45 54.27
C ILE A 90 -43.99 9.92 55.51
N ASP A 91 -43.21 10.76 56.18
CA ASP A 91 -42.65 10.42 57.48
C ASP A 91 -43.73 10.55 58.56
N LEU A 92 -44.14 9.42 59.14
CA LEU A 92 -45.20 9.36 60.16
C LEU A 92 -44.72 9.83 61.54
N ASP A 93 -43.41 9.84 61.78
CA ASP A 93 -42.79 10.32 63.03
C ASP A 93 -42.57 11.85 63.04
N SER A 94 -43.05 12.56 62.00
CA SER A 94 -42.95 14.02 61.84
C SER A 94 -43.92 14.81 62.75
N ASP A 95 -44.21 14.32 63.96
CA ASP A 95 -44.73 15.16 65.05
C ASP A 95 -43.54 15.83 65.78
N TYR A 96 -42.77 16.71 65.11
CA TYR A 96 -41.78 17.54 65.79
C TYR A 96 -41.48 18.90 65.17
N VAL A 97 -41.28 19.82 66.11
CA VAL A 97 -40.96 21.26 66.07
C VAL A 97 -39.68 21.56 65.27
N PRO A 98 -39.54 22.76 64.67
CA PRO A 98 -38.50 23.04 63.69
C PRO A 98 -37.13 23.23 64.36
N GLU A 99 -36.20 22.34 64.04
CA GLU A 99 -34.78 22.69 63.97
C GLU A 99 -34.25 22.25 62.59
N GLU A 100 -33.74 23.23 61.86
CA GLU A 100 -33.58 23.27 60.41
C GLU A 100 -32.45 22.36 59.88
N VAL A 101 -32.69 21.05 59.73
CA VAL A 101 -31.87 20.23 58.81
C VAL A 101 -32.77 19.63 57.73
N SER A 102 -33.10 20.48 56.75
CA SER A 102 -33.87 20.07 55.57
C SER A 102 -33.14 18.94 54.82
N PRO A 103 -33.87 17.93 54.27
CA PRO A 103 -33.30 16.92 53.37
C PRO A 103 -32.42 17.49 52.25
N SER A 104 -32.71 18.72 51.82
CA SER A 104 -31.91 19.49 50.87
C SER A 104 -30.45 19.70 51.32
N ILE A 105 -30.19 19.87 52.62
CA ILE A 105 -28.84 20.08 53.17
C ILE A 105 -28.04 18.77 53.11
N LYS A 106 -28.64 17.63 53.52
CA LYS A 106 -28.02 16.30 53.41
C LYS A 106 -27.70 15.96 51.95
N PHE A 107 -28.61 16.28 51.05
CA PHE A 107 -28.41 16.11 49.61
C PHE A 107 -27.21 16.93 49.10
N VAL A 108 -27.13 18.21 49.47
CA VAL A 108 -26.00 19.08 49.08
C VAL A 108 -24.67 18.58 49.63
N ASP A 109 -24.61 18.10 50.87
CA ASP A 109 -23.38 17.56 51.43
C ASP A 109 -22.94 16.26 50.76
N ARG A 110 -23.88 15.38 50.42
CA ARG A 110 -23.59 14.19 49.62
C ARG A 110 -23.11 14.55 48.22
N LEU A 111 -23.73 15.54 47.57
CA LEU A 111 -23.28 16.05 46.27
C LEU A 111 -21.83 16.54 46.32
N LYS A 112 -21.42 17.27 47.37
CA LYS A 112 -20.03 17.71 47.53
C LYS A 112 -19.07 16.51 47.59
N VAL A 113 -19.41 15.45 48.31
CA VAL A 113 -18.59 14.23 48.39
C VAL A 113 -18.45 13.57 47.01
N GLU A 114 -19.54 13.43 46.27
CA GLU A 114 -19.51 12.85 44.93
C GLU A 114 -18.75 13.74 43.93
N GLN A 115 -18.89 15.06 44.03
CA GLN A 115 -18.09 16.01 43.25
C GLN A 115 -16.58 15.86 43.55
N LEU A 116 -16.19 15.70 44.81
CA LEU A 116 -14.78 15.46 45.18
C LEU A 116 -14.26 14.14 44.59
N LYS A 117 -15.06 13.07 44.58
CA LYS A 117 -14.70 11.80 43.93
C LYS A 117 -14.48 11.98 42.43
N ILE A 118 -15.33 12.77 41.77
CA ILE A 118 -15.18 13.10 40.33
C ILE A 118 -13.90 13.91 40.10
N LEU A 119 -13.63 14.94 40.90
CA LEU A 119 -12.41 15.75 40.79
C LEU A 119 -11.14 14.93 41.00
N LEU A 120 -11.15 13.96 41.92
CA LEU A 120 -10.05 13.02 42.11
C LEU A 120 -9.82 12.15 40.87
N LYS A 121 -10.89 11.59 40.29
CA LYS A 121 -10.81 10.82 39.04
C LYS A 121 -10.25 11.66 37.89
N ILE A 122 -10.71 12.91 37.73
CA ILE A 122 -10.21 13.84 36.71
C ILE A 122 -8.72 14.12 36.92
N SER A 123 -8.28 14.36 38.15
CA SER A 123 -6.86 14.59 38.47
C SER A 123 -5.96 13.40 38.08
N ILE A 124 -6.41 12.17 38.36
CA ILE A 124 -5.70 10.95 37.97
C ILE A 124 -5.65 10.83 36.44
N LEU A 125 -6.78 11.06 35.76
CA LEU A 125 -6.85 11.02 34.30
C LEU A 125 -5.90 12.04 33.67
N ASN A 126 -5.85 13.27 34.18
CA ASN A 126 -4.95 14.30 33.66
C ASN A 126 -3.48 13.90 33.80
N LYS A 127 -3.08 13.27 34.91
CA LYS A 127 -1.72 12.73 35.07
C LYS A 127 -1.39 11.65 34.04
N ASN A 128 -2.36 10.76 33.77
CA ASN A 128 -2.18 9.70 32.78
C ASN A 128 -2.07 10.27 31.36
N VAL A 129 -2.89 11.27 31.01
CA VAL A 129 -2.80 11.97 29.72
C VAL A 129 -1.42 12.61 29.56
N ALA A 130 -0.97 13.38 30.54
CA ALA A 130 0.35 14.02 30.50
C ALA A 130 1.49 12.99 30.33
N ASN A 131 1.42 11.85 31.02
CA ASN A 131 2.42 10.78 30.87
C ASN A 131 2.39 10.14 29.47
N ASN A 132 1.20 10.00 28.88
CA ASN A 132 1.07 9.49 27.53
C ASN A 132 1.58 10.49 26.49
N ASP A 133 1.35 11.79 26.68
CA ASP A 133 1.91 12.85 25.81
C ASP A 133 3.45 12.81 25.80
N LEU A 134 4.08 12.57 26.95
CA LEU A 134 5.55 12.37 27.02
C LEU A 134 6.01 11.14 26.22
N LYS A 135 5.26 10.03 26.30
CA LYS A 135 5.56 8.82 25.51
C LYS A 135 5.37 9.06 24.02
N ILE A 136 4.32 9.78 23.63
CA ILE A 136 4.05 10.16 22.24
C ILE A 136 5.21 11.00 21.71
N GLY A 137 5.62 12.05 22.44
CA GLY A 137 6.76 12.88 22.03
C GLY A 137 8.06 12.10 21.88
N ALA A 138 8.31 11.10 22.72
CA ALA A 138 9.47 10.21 22.58
C ALA A 138 9.40 9.33 21.32
N VAL A 139 8.21 8.87 20.94
CA VAL A 139 7.99 8.10 19.70
C VAL A 139 8.15 9.00 18.48
N GLU A 140 7.57 10.20 18.49
CA GLU A 140 7.69 11.19 17.41
C GLU A 140 9.15 11.57 17.13
N SER A 141 9.95 11.76 18.19
CA SER A 141 11.40 12.01 18.07
C SER A 141 12.14 10.85 17.39
N LYS A 142 11.81 9.60 17.75
CA LYS A 142 12.39 8.41 17.09
C LYS A 142 11.98 8.31 15.63
N ILE A 143 10.72 8.58 15.30
CA ILE A 143 10.21 8.60 13.93
C ILE A 143 10.95 9.66 13.10
N SER A 144 11.15 10.85 13.64
CA SER A 144 11.90 11.93 12.98
C SER A 144 13.35 11.53 12.67
N SER A 145 14.05 10.93 13.64
CA SER A 145 15.41 10.42 13.46
C SER A 145 15.49 9.32 12.39
N LEU A 146 14.57 8.35 12.43
CA LEU A 146 14.49 7.29 11.43
C LEU A 146 14.21 7.84 10.03
N SER A 147 13.28 8.79 9.90
CA SER A 147 12.97 9.46 8.63
C SER A 147 14.20 10.14 8.04
N LYS A 148 14.99 10.85 8.87
CA LYS A 148 16.26 11.44 8.44
C LYS A 148 17.24 10.40 7.92
N ASN A 149 17.41 9.29 8.65
CA ASN A 149 18.32 8.21 8.25
C ASN A 149 17.89 7.57 6.92
N VAL A 150 16.59 7.38 6.70
CA VAL A 150 16.05 6.87 5.43
C VAL A 150 16.39 7.81 4.29
N ASN A 151 16.13 9.12 4.43
CA ASN A 151 16.43 10.11 3.40
C ASN A 151 17.94 10.16 3.07
N GLU A 152 18.80 10.04 4.08
CA GLU A 152 20.26 9.99 3.87
C GLU A 152 20.69 8.71 3.13
N LEU A 153 20.08 7.56 3.46
CA LEU A 153 20.33 6.30 2.77
C LEU A 153 19.87 6.35 1.32
N GLU A 154 18.67 6.86 1.05
CA GLU A 154 18.15 7.04 -0.31
C GLU A 154 19.08 7.92 -1.15
N ALA A 155 19.59 9.01 -0.59
CA ALA A 155 20.55 9.88 -1.28
C ALA A 155 21.88 9.18 -1.57
N LYS A 156 22.40 8.37 -0.64
CA LYS A 156 23.63 7.59 -0.84
C LYS A 156 23.46 6.52 -1.92
N VAL A 157 22.35 5.78 -1.86
CA VAL A 157 22.01 4.74 -2.85
C VAL A 157 21.86 5.37 -4.24
N GLY A 158 21.13 6.50 -4.34
CA GLY A 158 20.98 7.24 -5.61
C GLY A 158 22.33 7.66 -6.20
N LYS A 159 23.24 8.22 -5.40
CA LYS A 159 24.60 8.60 -5.84
C LYS A 159 25.42 7.40 -6.32
N GLN A 160 25.32 6.27 -5.61
CA GLN A 160 26.07 5.06 -5.96
C GLN A 160 25.58 4.43 -7.26
N LEU A 161 24.26 4.40 -7.49
CA LEU A 161 23.68 3.93 -8.75
C LEU A 161 24.14 4.77 -9.95
N ILE A 162 24.14 6.10 -9.80
CA ILE A 162 24.63 7.02 -10.86
C ILE A 162 26.11 6.77 -11.14
N ARG A 163 26.95 6.68 -10.09
CA ARG A 163 28.39 6.43 -10.24
C ARG A 163 28.65 5.11 -10.97
N ASN A 164 27.99 4.03 -10.57
CA ASN A 164 28.16 2.72 -11.20
C ASN A 164 27.78 2.77 -12.69
N SER A 165 26.69 3.46 -13.05
CA SER A 165 26.28 3.64 -14.44
C SER A 165 27.33 4.43 -15.25
N GLU A 166 27.92 5.47 -14.67
CA GLU A 166 28.93 6.30 -15.32
C GLU A 166 30.28 5.57 -15.49
N GLU A 167 30.68 4.77 -14.49
CA GLU A 167 31.85 3.89 -14.56
C GLU A 167 31.69 2.83 -15.67
N GLN A 168 30.52 2.19 -15.77
CA GLN A 168 30.21 1.25 -16.84
C GLN A 168 30.27 1.91 -18.22
N LYS A 169 29.69 3.10 -18.38
CA LYS A 169 29.74 3.87 -19.63
C LYS A 169 31.17 4.22 -20.03
N THR A 170 32.00 4.60 -19.05
CA THR A 170 33.41 4.94 -19.27
C THR A 170 34.22 3.72 -19.72
N TYR A 171 34.00 2.55 -19.11
CA TYR A 171 34.64 1.30 -19.50
C TYR A 171 34.26 0.88 -20.93
N VAL A 172 32.98 0.93 -21.28
CA VAL A 172 32.54 0.61 -22.64
C VAL A 172 33.16 1.57 -23.66
N ASN A 173 33.22 2.87 -23.36
CA ASN A 173 33.84 3.85 -24.25
C ASN A 173 35.34 3.58 -24.47
N SER A 174 36.10 3.21 -23.43
CA SER A 174 37.53 2.92 -23.57
C SER A 174 37.78 1.65 -24.40
N LEU A 175 36.94 0.63 -24.21
CA LEU A 175 36.97 -0.58 -25.02
C LEU A 175 36.67 -0.26 -26.48
N MET A 176 35.63 0.55 -26.74
CA MET A 176 35.27 1.00 -28.08
C MET A 176 36.38 1.81 -28.76
N GLU A 177 37.11 2.65 -28.03
CA GLU A 177 38.26 3.38 -28.58
C GLU A 177 39.44 2.45 -28.92
N SER A 178 39.70 1.45 -28.08
CA SER A 178 40.74 0.45 -28.34
C SER A 178 40.38 -0.40 -29.58
N LEU A 179 39.11 -0.80 -29.72
CA LEU A 179 38.57 -1.46 -30.90
C LEU A 179 38.72 -0.58 -32.15
N ARG A 180 38.33 0.71 -32.09
CA ARG A 180 38.48 1.67 -33.20
C ARG A 180 39.93 1.80 -33.65
N LYS A 181 40.86 1.90 -32.71
CA LYS A 181 42.30 2.00 -33.02
C LYS A 181 42.81 0.74 -33.72
N ASN A 182 42.44 -0.44 -33.21
CA ASN A 182 42.85 -1.70 -33.81
C ASN A 182 42.29 -1.87 -35.24
N ILE A 183 40.99 -1.61 -35.42
CA ILE A 183 40.36 -1.62 -36.75
C ILE A 183 41.05 -0.64 -37.70
N SER A 184 41.39 0.57 -37.23
CA SER A 184 42.08 1.57 -38.05
C SER A 184 43.48 1.12 -38.46
N LEU A 185 44.23 0.47 -37.57
CA LEU A 185 45.54 -0.11 -37.88
C LEU A 185 45.43 -1.24 -38.92
N ASN A 186 44.45 -2.12 -38.77
CA ASN A 186 44.22 -3.20 -39.73
C ASN A 186 43.76 -2.68 -41.09
N ILE A 187 42.91 -1.63 -41.13
CA ILE A 187 42.54 -0.98 -42.39
C ILE A 187 43.77 -0.34 -43.05
N TYR A 188 44.64 0.31 -42.25
CA TYR A 188 45.86 0.91 -42.77
C TYR A 188 46.80 -0.15 -43.37
N SER A 189 47.06 -1.25 -42.66
CA SER A 189 47.90 -2.33 -43.17
C SER A 189 47.31 -2.96 -44.44
N LEU A 190 46.00 -3.25 -44.46
CA LEU A 190 45.32 -3.76 -45.66
C LEU A 190 45.42 -2.79 -46.84
N LYS A 191 45.39 -1.48 -46.59
CA LYS A 191 45.54 -0.46 -47.62
C LYS A 191 46.98 -0.38 -48.13
N GLU A 192 47.97 -0.55 -47.25
CA GLU A 192 49.38 -0.62 -47.60
C GLU A 192 49.68 -1.87 -48.43
N ASP A 193 49.21 -3.05 -48.00
CA ASP A 193 49.32 -4.30 -48.76
C ASP A 193 48.65 -4.18 -50.14
N ASN A 194 47.47 -3.58 -50.20
CA ASN A 194 46.78 -3.34 -51.47
C ASN A 194 47.54 -2.34 -52.36
N ASN A 195 48.17 -1.32 -51.80
CA ASN A 195 48.99 -0.37 -52.55
C ASN A 195 50.29 -1.02 -53.03
N GLU A 196 50.93 -1.88 -52.23
CA GLU A 196 52.13 -2.61 -52.60
C GLU A 196 51.80 -3.64 -53.70
N MET A 197 50.68 -4.35 -53.58
CA MET A 197 50.14 -5.23 -54.62
C MET A 197 49.79 -4.46 -55.90
N SER A 198 49.16 -3.29 -55.79
CA SER A 198 48.92 -2.40 -56.94
C SER A 198 50.22 -1.87 -57.55
N SER A 199 51.23 -1.56 -56.72
CA SER A 199 52.53 -1.08 -57.16
C SER A 199 53.35 -2.16 -57.87
N SER A 200 53.31 -3.41 -57.41
CA SER A 200 53.94 -4.56 -58.07
C SER A 200 53.24 -4.91 -59.38
N LEU A 201 51.90 -4.81 -59.44
CA LEU A 201 51.14 -4.83 -60.69
C LEU A 201 51.53 -3.67 -61.64
N THR A 202 51.94 -2.51 -61.12
CA THR A 202 52.52 -1.43 -61.94
C THR A 202 54.01 -1.58 -62.25
N ARG A 203 54.80 -2.30 -61.45
CA ARG A 203 56.27 -2.49 -61.66
C ARG A 203 56.55 -3.61 -62.66
N ASN A 204 55.67 -4.60 -62.73
CA ASN A 204 55.59 -5.57 -63.82
C ASN A 204 55.10 -4.93 -65.15
N SER A 205 55.04 -3.59 -65.22
CA SER A 205 54.86 -2.81 -66.45
C SER A 205 55.99 -2.98 -67.47
N SER A 206 57.10 -3.62 -67.13
CA SER A 206 58.07 -4.09 -68.15
C SER A 206 57.62 -5.34 -68.91
N ASP A 207 56.56 -6.02 -68.42
CA ASP A 207 55.82 -7.03 -69.18
C ASP A 207 54.47 -6.49 -69.68
N LYS A 208 54.12 -5.21 -69.47
CA LYS A 208 52.86 -4.65 -69.99
C LYS A 208 52.82 -4.51 -71.51
N GLU A 209 53.95 -4.37 -72.21
CA GLU A 209 53.93 -4.42 -73.69
C GLU A 209 53.83 -5.85 -74.22
N SER A 210 54.55 -6.80 -73.62
CA SER A 210 54.48 -8.22 -73.96
C SER A 210 53.10 -8.81 -73.62
N MET A 211 52.55 -8.47 -72.45
CA MET A 211 51.24 -8.91 -71.98
C MET A 211 50.10 -8.13 -72.66
N LYS A 212 50.26 -6.86 -73.07
CA LYS A 212 49.28 -6.20 -73.97
C LYS A 212 49.31 -6.81 -75.36
N THR A 213 50.47 -7.18 -75.89
CA THR A 213 50.57 -7.88 -77.18
C THR A 213 49.94 -9.26 -77.09
N TYR A 214 50.22 -10.03 -76.02
CA TYR A 214 49.55 -11.30 -75.75
C TYR A 214 48.06 -11.13 -75.49
N LEU A 215 47.62 -10.09 -74.76
CA LEU A 215 46.21 -9.83 -74.48
C LEU A 215 45.46 -9.32 -75.71
N HIS A 216 46.10 -8.54 -76.59
CA HIS A 216 45.57 -8.14 -77.91
C HIS A 216 45.53 -9.32 -78.87
N VAL A 217 46.58 -10.13 -78.97
CA VAL A 217 46.59 -11.37 -79.77
C VAL A 217 45.55 -12.36 -79.24
N LEU A 218 45.43 -12.51 -77.92
CA LEU A 218 44.44 -13.36 -77.28
C LEU A 218 43.02 -12.80 -77.46
N THR A 219 42.77 -11.48 -77.33
CA THR A 219 41.45 -10.90 -77.62
C THR A 219 41.11 -10.94 -79.11
N PHE A 220 42.09 -10.84 -80.02
CA PHE A 220 41.88 -10.97 -81.47
C PHE A 220 41.62 -12.42 -81.87
N LEU A 221 42.38 -13.38 -81.33
CA LEU A 221 42.15 -14.81 -81.49
C LEU A 221 40.82 -15.24 -80.86
N LEU A 222 40.47 -14.72 -79.67
CA LEU A 222 39.18 -14.94 -79.04
C LEU A 222 38.06 -14.27 -79.82
N ALA A 223 38.25 -13.09 -80.41
CA ALA A 223 37.24 -12.45 -81.26
C ALA A 223 37.02 -13.23 -82.57
N PHE A 224 38.06 -13.75 -83.21
CA PHE A 224 37.93 -14.65 -84.36
C PHE A 224 37.35 -16.01 -84.00
N PHE A 225 37.71 -16.55 -82.84
CA PHE A 225 37.12 -17.79 -82.32
C PHE A 225 35.64 -17.56 -81.99
N VAL A 226 35.28 -16.44 -81.36
CA VAL A 226 33.88 -16.05 -81.08
C VAL A 226 33.12 -15.76 -82.37
N LEU A 227 33.72 -15.12 -83.38
CA LEU A 227 33.08 -14.96 -84.70
C LEU A 227 32.93 -16.30 -85.42
N GLY A 228 33.94 -17.17 -85.37
CA GLY A 228 33.89 -18.50 -85.96
C GLY A 228 32.88 -19.41 -85.29
N VAL A 229 32.81 -19.37 -83.96
CA VAL A 229 31.79 -20.03 -83.14
C VAL A 229 30.43 -19.39 -83.37
N ALA A 230 30.30 -18.07 -83.54
CA ALA A 230 29.03 -17.42 -83.85
C ALA A 230 28.55 -17.76 -85.27
N VAL A 231 29.44 -17.83 -86.27
CA VAL A 231 29.11 -18.28 -87.64
C VAL A 231 28.75 -19.76 -87.63
N ALA A 232 29.46 -20.60 -86.88
CA ALA A 232 29.15 -22.01 -86.70
C ALA A 232 27.85 -22.22 -85.90
N VAL A 233 27.58 -21.41 -84.87
CA VAL A 233 26.35 -21.42 -84.08
C VAL A 233 25.21 -20.87 -84.90
N ILE A 234 25.38 -19.86 -85.76
CA ILE A 234 24.34 -19.41 -86.68
C ILE A 234 24.07 -20.50 -87.72
N PHE A 235 25.10 -21.13 -88.30
CA PHE A 235 24.96 -22.25 -89.23
C PHE A 235 24.30 -23.49 -88.56
N LEU A 236 24.65 -23.77 -87.30
CA LEU A 236 24.07 -24.84 -86.48
C LEU A 236 22.70 -24.47 -85.93
N TYR A 237 22.40 -23.22 -85.61
CA TYR A 237 21.10 -22.78 -85.08
C TYR A 237 20.08 -22.63 -86.23
N THR A 238 20.52 -22.21 -87.42
CA THR A 238 19.74 -22.38 -88.67
C THR A 238 19.58 -23.86 -89.04
N SER A 239 20.45 -24.75 -88.54
CA SER A 239 20.34 -26.21 -88.74
C SER A 239 19.57 -26.95 -87.63
N ASN A 240 19.52 -26.45 -86.39
CA ASN A 240 19.30 -27.26 -85.18
C ASN A 240 18.41 -26.58 -84.13
N HIS A 241 17.47 -25.72 -84.57
CA HIS A 241 16.29 -25.28 -83.81
C HIS A 241 15.34 -26.46 -83.46
N LYS A 242 15.91 -27.51 -82.88
CA LYS A 242 15.33 -28.80 -82.52
C LYS A 242 15.87 -29.16 -81.12
N SER A 243 15.07 -28.91 -80.07
CA SER A 243 15.06 -29.64 -78.76
C SER A 243 15.96 -29.12 -77.61
N TYR A 244 15.41 -28.67 -76.45
CA TYR A 244 15.11 -29.40 -75.18
C TYR A 244 16.38 -29.98 -74.47
N ALA A 245 16.55 -30.14 -73.15
CA ALA A 245 15.92 -29.81 -71.87
C ALA A 245 16.75 -30.57 -70.77
N MET A 246 16.54 -30.25 -69.47
CA MET A 246 16.71 -31.14 -68.28
C MET A 246 18.13 -31.62 -67.90
N ALA A 247 18.51 -32.03 -66.66
CA ALA A 247 18.01 -32.05 -65.28
C ALA A 247 19.14 -32.72 -64.41
N SER A 248 19.47 -32.31 -63.17
CA SER A 248 19.06 -32.89 -61.86
C SER A 248 19.86 -34.09 -61.26
N PHE A 249 19.69 -34.26 -59.92
CA PHE A 249 19.85 -35.45 -59.00
C PHE A 249 21.18 -35.66 -58.22
N VAL A 250 21.29 -36.15 -56.94
CA VAL A 250 20.49 -36.27 -55.67
C VAL A 250 21.17 -37.29 -54.69
N ASN A 251 21.09 -37.06 -53.35
CA ASN A 251 21.18 -37.97 -52.15
C ASN A 251 22.49 -38.73 -51.79
N ARG A 252 22.80 -39.20 -50.54
CA ARG A 252 21.99 -39.64 -49.36
C ARG A 252 22.85 -39.74 -48.05
N ASN A 253 22.23 -39.45 -46.89
CA ASN A 253 22.40 -39.93 -45.48
C ASN A 253 23.77 -40.06 -44.77
N ASN A 254 23.92 -39.44 -43.59
CA ASN A 254 24.17 -40.15 -42.30
C ASN A 254 24.04 -39.25 -41.05
N HIS A 255 23.57 -39.86 -39.95
CA HIS A 255 23.36 -39.32 -38.60
C HIS A 255 24.66 -39.05 -37.82
N VAL A 256 24.69 -38.01 -36.97
CA VAL A 256 25.03 -37.97 -35.52
C VAL A 256 24.71 -36.55 -35.00
N ARG A 257 24.16 -36.44 -33.78
CA ARG A 257 23.73 -35.19 -33.11
C ARG A 257 24.42 -35.05 -31.75
N LEU A 258 25.12 -33.94 -31.50
CA LEU A 258 25.27 -33.18 -30.23
C LEU A 258 25.82 -31.79 -30.64
N MET A 259 24.96 -30.78 -30.79
CA MET A 259 24.73 -29.61 -29.91
C MET A 259 25.92 -28.67 -29.72
N GLU A 260 25.82 -27.46 -30.30
CA GLU A 260 26.42 -26.22 -29.81
C GLU A 260 25.55 -25.01 -30.24
N GLU A 261 25.61 -23.96 -29.42
CA GLU A 261 24.83 -22.72 -29.38
C GLU A 261 24.95 -21.83 -30.63
N THR A 262 23.93 -20.99 -30.83
CA THR A 262 24.09 -19.67 -31.46
C THR A 262 23.20 -18.63 -30.76
N GLU A 263 23.84 -17.66 -30.09
CA GLU A 263 23.51 -16.23 -30.19
C GLU A 263 23.45 -15.83 -31.68
N ASP A 264 22.78 -14.82 -32.19
CA ASP A 264 21.81 -13.81 -31.78
C ASP A 264 21.45 -13.10 -33.12
N THR A 265 20.46 -12.22 -33.09
CA THR A 265 20.23 -11.07 -34.00
C THR A 265 19.22 -11.20 -35.15
N THR A 266 18.06 -10.58 -34.88
CA THR A 266 17.40 -9.49 -35.64
C THR A 266 16.85 -9.68 -37.07
N ASP A 267 15.54 -9.38 -37.15
CA ASP A 267 14.88 -8.35 -37.98
C ASP A 267 13.83 -8.83 -39.02
N ARG A 268 12.64 -8.22 -38.93
CA ARG A 268 11.56 -8.02 -39.94
C ARG A 268 11.00 -9.25 -40.69
N SER A 269 9.70 -9.40 -41.00
CA SER A 269 8.47 -8.61 -40.93
C SER A 269 7.34 -9.39 -41.66
N PHE A 270 6.07 -9.00 -41.47
CA PHE A 270 4.85 -9.28 -42.30
C PHE A 270 4.06 -10.62 -42.16
N ILE A 271 2.93 -10.58 -41.43
CA ILE A 271 1.49 -10.54 -41.88
C ILE A 271 1.11 -11.43 -43.10
N PRO A 272 -0.06 -12.12 -43.14
CA PRO A 272 -1.37 -11.71 -42.58
C PRO A 272 -2.00 -12.60 -41.51
#